data_AF-A0A1B3M539-F1
#
_entry.id   AF-A0A1B3M539-F1
#
_cell.length_a   1.000
_cell.length_b   1.000
_cell.length_c   1.000
_cell.angle_alpha   90.00
_cell.angle_beta   90.00
_cell.angle_gamma   90.00
#
_symmetry.space_group_name_H-M   'P 1'
#
loop_
_entity.id
_entity.type
_entity.pdbx_description
1 polymer ?
#
loop_
_entity_poly.entity_id
_entity_poly.type
_entity_poly.pdbx_seq_one_letter_code
_entity_poly.pdbx_strand_id
1 'polypeptide(L)'
;MSTRVQRGPNHPKAAVKRSTDTAHPVHNRRAMVRNPQSEFLQGQTVQDFLDGQEPDTKKYRSLERKLVLANEPALLLDLIGVTGESNVVLSGAYDAEDDMPPLPDGLFEFFAEHINQVPCVSSFTVTQAVLTAPACAKLQATLTAPGCELTELGFVNCRFADAHVNFVADAPTIEEFTWSHEYDQMPQALEMDRVLPALAHWRKLESAILRSLGAPLNYAAITATLLANPRITSLDLHCNTAPGSLGAAGHPSPGNPVILFEMFRTNRTGLTQLNFQVATPGNLPFAAFCMQCVTHAMAENSTLQTLELPGVALCSDAFRHNFEDSLQRNRSLTALGPRGEFSRPMRLAIEANAKRHLWFSQDFIRGALGEFMRLKGAPKEVGTEVARYLYATPYEQTYCGAIVALLCKATQAGGVQVRSAGLREAILQLMRSNCQEDCLELLNSLRPRGMGLLPADKAVVVHFATTTGRLNFLPAGYAG
;
A
#
# COMPACT_ATOMS: atom_id res chain seq x y z
N MET A 1 -76.54 -32.68 -16.31
CA MET A 1 -75.35 -31.93 -16.75
C MET A 1 -74.18 -32.29 -15.83
N SER A 2 -73.03 -32.64 -16.42
CA SER A 2 -71.62 -32.56 -15.96
C SER A 2 -71.37 -31.89 -14.58
N THR A 3 -70.40 -32.22 -13.72
CA THR A 3 -69.08 -32.93 -13.76
C THR A 3 -68.58 -32.97 -12.29
N ARG A 4 -68.02 -34.06 -11.73
CA ARG A 4 -66.56 -34.37 -11.56
C ARG A 4 -65.73 -33.15 -11.03
N VAL A 5 -65.01 -33.18 -9.89
CA VAL A 5 -63.64 -33.75 -9.72
C VAL A 5 -63.06 -33.56 -8.28
N GLN A 6 -62.42 -34.64 -7.77
CA GLN A 6 -61.18 -34.84 -6.93
C GLN A 6 -60.85 -33.95 -5.72
N ARG A 7 -60.63 -34.46 -4.48
CA ARG A 7 -59.52 -35.30 -3.93
C ARG A 7 -58.10 -34.73 -4.17
N GLY A 8 -57.50 -34.15 -3.13
CA GLY A 8 -56.06 -33.97 -2.99
C GLY A 8 -55.54 -34.67 -1.71
N PRO A 9 -54.49 -35.50 -1.78
CA PRO A 9 -53.83 -36.05 -0.60
C PRO A 9 -52.54 -35.29 -0.24
N ASN A 10 -52.24 -35.31 1.05
CA ASN A 10 -51.02 -34.85 1.70
C ASN A 10 -49.74 -35.40 1.06
N HIS A 11 -48.79 -34.52 0.76
CA HIS A 11 -47.39 -34.89 0.52
C HIS A 11 -46.51 -34.50 1.73
N PRO A 12 -45.56 -35.36 2.13
CA PRO A 12 -44.65 -35.11 3.25
C PRO A 12 -43.54 -34.12 2.87
N LYS A 13 -43.07 -33.36 3.88
CA LYS A 13 -41.95 -32.42 3.80
C LYS A 13 -40.68 -33.12 3.31
N ALA A 14 -40.21 -32.77 2.12
CA ALA A 14 -38.91 -33.16 1.62
C ALA A 14 -37.81 -32.42 2.39
N ALA A 15 -36.88 -33.17 2.97
CA ALA A 15 -35.63 -32.65 3.50
C ALA A 15 -34.84 -32.02 2.35
N VAL A 16 -34.56 -30.72 2.46
CA VAL A 16 -33.68 -30.00 1.54
C VAL A 16 -32.26 -30.54 1.74
N LYS A 17 -31.83 -31.43 0.86
CA LYS A 17 -30.41 -31.74 0.68
C LYS A 17 -29.74 -30.44 0.20
N ARG A 18 -28.91 -29.83 1.06
CA ARG A 18 -27.93 -28.84 0.62
C ARG A 18 -26.94 -29.58 -0.29
N SER A 19 -27.11 -29.42 -1.59
CA SER A 19 -26.12 -29.84 -2.58
C SER A 19 -24.93 -28.88 -2.48
N THR A 20 -23.88 -29.30 -1.78
CA THR A 20 -22.56 -28.65 -1.80
C THR A 20 -21.66 -29.21 -2.91
N ASP A 21 -22.24 -29.86 -3.92
CA ASP A 21 -21.51 -30.27 -5.12
C ASP A 21 -21.49 -29.11 -6.12
N THR A 22 -20.64 -28.13 -5.88
CA THR A 22 -20.01 -27.40 -6.99
C THR A 22 -18.93 -28.31 -7.57
N ALA A 23 -19.36 -29.39 -8.23
CA ALA A 23 -18.46 -30.16 -9.07
C ALA A 23 -18.02 -29.23 -10.21
N HIS A 24 -16.73 -28.86 -10.21
CA HIS A 24 -16.14 -28.16 -11.34
C HIS A 24 -16.44 -28.96 -12.61
N PRO A 25 -16.92 -28.33 -13.70
CA PRO A 25 -17.18 -29.04 -14.93
C PRO A 25 -15.91 -29.80 -15.35
N VAL A 26 -16.04 -31.11 -15.56
CA VAL A 26 -14.93 -31.95 -16.03
C VAL A 26 -14.65 -31.54 -17.47
N HIS A 27 -13.76 -30.56 -17.67
CA HIS A 27 -13.28 -30.18 -18.98
C HIS A 27 -12.56 -31.37 -19.61
N ASN A 28 -12.85 -31.68 -20.87
CA ASN A 28 -12.12 -32.71 -21.62
C ASN A 28 -10.73 -32.18 -21.98
N ARG A 29 -9.82 -32.19 -20.99
CA ARG A 29 -8.45 -31.66 -21.10
C ARG A 29 -7.66 -32.30 -22.24
N ARG A 30 -7.86 -33.61 -22.49
CA ARG A 30 -7.23 -34.30 -23.64
C ARG A 30 -7.58 -33.67 -24.98
N ALA A 31 -8.79 -33.12 -25.14
CA ALA A 31 -9.20 -32.43 -26.37
C ALA A 31 -8.61 -31.01 -26.50
N MET A 32 -8.05 -30.45 -25.43
CA MET A 32 -7.45 -29.11 -25.41
C MET A 32 -5.97 -29.10 -25.81
N VAL A 33 -5.33 -30.28 -25.86
CA VAL A 33 -3.92 -30.46 -26.22
C VAL A 33 -3.68 -30.00 -27.66
N ARG A 34 -2.80 -29.02 -27.84
CA ARG A 34 -2.37 -28.50 -29.15
C ARG A 34 -1.14 -29.24 -29.70
N ASN A 35 -0.20 -29.58 -28.84
CA ASN A 35 1.12 -30.12 -29.14
C ASN A 35 1.30 -31.50 -28.50
N PRO A 36 0.55 -32.54 -28.94
CA PRO A 36 0.53 -33.86 -28.30
C PRO A 36 1.88 -34.60 -28.34
N GLN A 37 2.80 -34.17 -29.20
CA GLN A 37 4.14 -34.74 -29.32
C GLN A 37 5.17 -34.06 -28.41
N SER A 38 4.79 -33.01 -27.67
CA SER A 38 5.72 -32.30 -26.78
C SER A 38 6.22 -33.22 -25.67
N GLU A 39 7.55 -33.26 -25.49
CA GLU A 39 8.18 -34.02 -24.41
C GLU A 39 7.76 -33.53 -23.02
N PHE A 40 7.37 -32.25 -22.90
CA PHE A 40 6.90 -31.66 -21.65
C PHE A 40 5.53 -32.19 -21.22
N LEU A 41 4.76 -32.80 -22.12
CA LEU A 41 3.47 -33.43 -21.82
C LEU A 41 3.60 -34.91 -21.41
N GLN A 42 4.82 -35.38 -21.16
CA GLN A 42 5.09 -36.73 -20.68
C GLN A 42 5.12 -36.79 -19.14
N GLY A 43 4.85 -37.99 -18.61
CA GLY A 43 4.91 -38.32 -17.19
C GLY A 43 3.53 -38.44 -16.52
N GLN A 44 3.50 -39.18 -15.41
CA GLN A 44 2.26 -39.57 -14.73
C GLN A 44 1.45 -38.36 -14.27
N THR A 45 2.09 -37.33 -13.73
CA THR A 45 1.42 -36.11 -13.26
C THR A 45 0.65 -35.39 -14.38
N VAL A 46 1.18 -35.37 -15.60
CA VAL A 46 0.50 -34.77 -16.75
C VAL A 46 -0.70 -35.62 -17.13
N GLN A 47 -0.53 -36.95 -17.20
CA GLN A 47 -1.63 -37.86 -17.55
C GLN A 47 -2.76 -37.79 -16.51
N ASP A 48 -2.43 -37.80 -15.21
CA ASP A 48 -3.40 -37.64 -14.13
C ASP A 48 -4.20 -36.35 -14.27
N PHE A 49 -3.52 -35.23 -14.58
CA PHE A 49 -4.18 -33.95 -14.84
C PHE A 49 -5.09 -34.04 -16.08
N LEU A 50 -4.60 -34.56 -17.21
CA LEU A 50 -5.39 -34.71 -18.43
C LEU A 50 -6.61 -35.64 -18.25
N ASP A 51 -6.53 -36.61 -17.35
CA ASP A 51 -7.58 -37.58 -17.03
C ASP A 51 -8.58 -37.09 -15.98
N GLY A 52 -8.44 -35.85 -15.49
CA GLY A 52 -9.41 -35.27 -14.57
C GLY A 52 -9.23 -35.69 -13.10
N GLN A 53 -8.07 -36.26 -12.73
CA GLN A 53 -7.80 -36.64 -11.33
C GLN A 53 -7.79 -35.40 -10.42
N GLU A 54 -8.32 -35.55 -9.21
CA GLU A 54 -8.52 -34.44 -8.27
C GLU A 54 -7.25 -33.60 -8.02
N PRO A 55 -7.40 -32.28 -7.85
CA PRO A 55 -6.28 -31.39 -7.61
C PRO A 55 -5.69 -31.59 -6.22
N ASP A 56 -4.67 -32.43 -6.15
CA ASP A 56 -3.62 -32.20 -5.16
C ASP A 56 -2.81 -30.98 -5.62
N THR A 57 -3.13 -29.81 -5.05
CA THR A 57 -2.50 -28.52 -5.37
C THR A 57 -0.98 -28.56 -5.25
N LYS A 58 -0.42 -29.40 -4.38
CA LYS A 58 1.05 -29.59 -4.28
C LYS A 58 1.61 -30.38 -5.45
N LYS A 59 0.84 -31.34 -5.99
CA LYS A 59 1.23 -32.21 -7.09
C LYS A 59 1.29 -31.44 -8.43
N TYR A 60 0.46 -30.42 -8.61
CA TYR A 60 0.30 -29.73 -9.89
C TYR A 60 1.08 -28.42 -10.06
N ARG A 61 1.74 -27.88 -9.02
CA ARG A 61 2.63 -26.71 -9.18
C ARG A 61 3.74 -26.90 -10.22
N SER A 62 4.23 -28.12 -10.36
CA SER A 62 5.23 -28.46 -11.38
C SER A 62 4.70 -28.51 -12.82
N LEU A 63 3.37 -28.49 -13.02
CA LEU A 63 2.75 -28.60 -14.33
C LEU A 63 2.66 -27.27 -15.07
N GLU A 64 2.49 -26.15 -14.37
CA GLU A 64 2.33 -24.82 -14.98
C GLU A 64 3.42 -24.57 -16.01
N ARG A 65 4.65 -24.78 -15.58
CA ARG A 65 5.80 -24.67 -16.46
C ARG A 65 5.77 -25.62 -17.65
N LYS A 66 5.48 -26.90 -17.41
CA LYS A 66 5.46 -27.89 -18.50
C LYS A 66 4.46 -27.47 -19.58
N LEU A 67 3.34 -26.88 -19.17
CA LEU A 67 2.33 -26.35 -20.08
C LEU A 67 2.78 -25.05 -20.76
N VAL A 68 3.52 -24.18 -20.08
CA VAL A 68 4.19 -23.02 -20.71
C VAL A 68 5.15 -23.49 -21.79
N LEU A 69 6.09 -24.39 -21.46
CA LEU A 69 7.10 -24.89 -22.41
C LEU A 69 6.49 -25.72 -23.55
N ALA A 70 5.40 -26.44 -23.29
CA ALA A 70 4.63 -27.13 -24.32
C ALA A 70 3.78 -26.18 -25.18
N ASN A 71 3.71 -24.89 -24.85
CA ASN A 71 2.82 -23.90 -25.44
C ASN A 71 1.35 -24.36 -25.46
N GLU A 72 0.84 -24.75 -24.29
CA GLU A 72 -0.52 -25.26 -24.06
C GLU A 72 -1.38 -24.26 -23.25
N PRO A 73 -1.76 -23.12 -23.85
CA PRO A 73 -2.41 -22.02 -23.14
C PRO A 73 -3.74 -22.39 -22.48
N ALA A 74 -4.57 -23.17 -23.18
CA ALA A 74 -5.90 -23.54 -22.68
C ALA A 74 -5.80 -24.50 -21.50
N LEU A 75 -4.86 -25.45 -21.54
CA LEU A 75 -4.60 -26.36 -20.42
C LEU A 75 -4.02 -25.61 -19.22
N LEU A 76 -3.16 -24.62 -19.45
CA LEU A 76 -2.60 -23.79 -18.39
C LEU A 76 -3.71 -22.97 -17.71
N LEU A 77 -4.63 -22.40 -18.49
CA LEU A 77 -5.78 -21.66 -17.94
C LEU A 77 -6.70 -22.55 -17.10
N ASP A 78 -6.99 -23.78 -17.56
CA ASP A 78 -7.75 -24.77 -16.78
C ASP A 78 -7.02 -25.19 -15.50
N LEU A 79 -5.70 -25.39 -15.58
CA LEU A 79 -4.87 -25.70 -14.42
C LEU A 79 -4.96 -24.60 -13.35
N ILE A 80 -4.86 -23.33 -13.74
CA ILE A 80 -5.01 -22.18 -12.83
C ILE A 80 -6.40 -22.19 -12.21
N GLY A 81 -7.46 -22.40 -13.01
CA GLY A 81 -8.83 -22.46 -12.52
C GLY A 81 -9.09 -23.60 -11.53
N VAL A 82 -8.43 -24.73 -11.71
CA VAL A 82 -8.56 -25.93 -10.86
C VAL A 82 -7.72 -25.83 -9.59
N THR A 83 -6.55 -25.20 -9.66
CA THR A 83 -5.68 -24.99 -8.49
C THR A 83 -6.13 -23.80 -7.63
N GLY A 84 -6.87 -22.85 -8.22
CA GLY A 84 -7.31 -21.64 -7.56
C GLY A 84 -6.16 -20.67 -7.26
N GLU A 85 -5.05 -20.76 -8.00
CA GLU A 85 -3.89 -19.91 -7.80
C GLU A 85 -4.24 -18.46 -8.15
N SER A 86 -3.94 -17.54 -7.23
CA SER A 86 -4.25 -16.11 -7.40
C SER A 86 -3.12 -15.32 -8.03
N ASN A 87 -1.89 -15.85 -8.00
CA ASN A 87 -0.71 -15.23 -8.58
C ASN A 87 -0.19 -16.09 -9.74
N VAL A 88 -0.31 -15.57 -10.96
CA VAL A 88 0.09 -16.25 -12.18
C VAL A 88 1.35 -15.61 -12.74
N VAL A 89 2.40 -16.43 -12.91
CA VAL A 89 3.65 -16.02 -13.56
C VAL A 89 3.83 -16.82 -14.86
N LEU A 90 3.79 -16.13 -16.00
CA LEU A 90 4.13 -16.73 -17.29
C LEU A 90 5.64 -16.58 -17.54
N SER A 91 6.39 -17.66 -17.32
CA SER A 91 7.84 -17.72 -17.52
C SER A 91 8.31 -19.04 -18.13
N GLY A 92 9.30 -18.96 -19.02
CA GLY A 92 9.98 -20.11 -19.61
C GLY A 92 11.14 -20.68 -18.76
N ALA A 93 11.57 -20.02 -17.69
CA ALA A 93 12.80 -20.33 -16.94
C ALA A 93 12.58 -21.15 -15.63
N TYR A 94 13.63 -21.85 -15.12
CA TYR A 94 13.62 -22.61 -13.83
C TYR A 94 13.93 -21.71 -12.65
N ASP A 95 14.86 -20.79 -12.82
CA ASP A 95 15.32 -19.89 -11.78
C ASP A 95 15.63 -18.53 -12.40
N ALA A 96 15.73 -17.51 -11.55
CA ALA A 96 15.97 -16.13 -11.93
C ALA A 96 17.41 -15.84 -12.42
N GLU A 97 18.30 -16.84 -12.43
CA GLU A 97 19.75 -16.64 -12.60
C GLU A 97 20.38 -17.24 -13.87
N ASP A 98 19.63 -17.92 -14.76
CA ASP A 98 20.18 -18.46 -16.02
C ASP A 98 19.23 -18.28 -17.21
N ASP A 99 19.82 -17.92 -18.37
CA ASP A 99 19.27 -17.84 -19.74
C ASP A 99 17.74 -18.05 -19.81
N MET A 100 16.97 -16.98 -19.55
CA MET A 100 15.51 -17.05 -19.62
C MET A 100 15.08 -17.13 -21.10
N PRO A 101 14.59 -18.28 -21.59
CA PRO A 101 14.17 -18.39 -22.97
C PRO A 101 12.96 -17.47 -23.22
N PRO A 102 12.79 -16.96 -24.46
CA PRO A 102 11.63 -16.15 -24.81
C PRO A 102 10.34 -16.93 -24.54
N LEU A 103 9.31 -16.22 -24.11
CA LEU A 103 7.99 -16.81 -23.94
C LEU A 103 7.50 -17.34 -25.31
N PRO A 104 6.92 -18.55 -25.39
CA PRO A 104 6.40 -19.08 -26.64
C PRO A 104 5.40 -18.15 -27.32
N ASP A 105 5.50 -18.06 -28.64
CA ASP A 105 4.66 -17.20 -29.47
C ASP A 105 3.16 -17.49 -29.24
N GLY A 106 2.39 -16.41 -29.10
CA GLY A 106 0.94 -16.45 -28.90
C GLY A 106 0.48 -16.81 -27.48
N LEU A 107 1.37 -17.25 -26.59
CA LEU A 107 1.00 -17.59 -25.21
C LEU A 107 0.54 -16.36 -24.42
N PHE A 108 1.33 -15.29 -24.44
CA PHE A 108 0.93 -14.02 -23.81
C PHE A 108 -0.36 -13.47 -24.43
N GLU A 109 -0.49 -13.51 -25.75
CA GLU A 109 -1.69 -13.02 -26.44
C GLU A 109 -2.96 -13.79 -26.02
N PHE A 110 -2.86 -15.10 -25.84
CA PHE A 110 -3.97 -15.91 -25.33
C PHE A 110 -4.35 -15.48 -23.92
N PHE A 111 -3.39 -15.36 -23.01
CA PHE A 111 -3.67 -14.97 -21.62
C PHE A 111 -4.18 -13.53 -21.51
N ALA A 112 -3.64 -12.61 -22.32
CA ALA A 112 -4.13 -11.24 -22.43
C ALA A 112 -5.61 -11.16 -22.79
N GLU A 113 -6.17 -12.16 -23.47
CA GLU A 113 -7.59 -12.24 -23.84
C GLU A 113 -8.44 -13.08 -22.88
N HIS A 114 -7.85 -14.07 -22.21
CA HIS A 114 -8.62 -15.11 -21.50
C HIS A 114 -8.42 -15.12 -19.98
N ILE A 115 -7.49 -14.35 -19.40
CA ILE A 115 -7.19 -14.43 -17.96
C ILE A 115 -8.41 -14.17 -17.06
N ASN A 116 -9.33 -13.28 -17.49
CA ASN A 116 -10.58 -13.00 -16.77
C ASN A 116 -11.56 -14.19 -16.69
N GLN A 117 -11.32 -15.29 -17.42
CA GLN A 117 -12.11 -16.51 -17.29
C GLN A 117 -11.84 -17.24 -15.98
N VAL A 118 -10.77 -16.86 -15.27
CA VAL A 118 -10.34 -17.44 -14.01
C VAL A 118 -10.39 -16.36 -12.91
N PRO A 119 -11.55 -16.16 -12.25
CA PRO A 119 -11.78 -15.01 -11.37
C PRO A 119 -10.97 -15.04 -10.07
N CYS A 120 -10.26 -16.14 -9.76
CA CYS A 120 -9.37 -16.19 -8.61
C CYS A 120 -8.04 -15.45 -8.84
N VAL A 121 -7.70 -15.11 -10.08
CA VAL A 121 -6.43 -14.44 -10.40
C VAL A 121 -6.52 -12.96 -10.08
N SER A 122 -5.67 -12.51 -9.16
CA SER A 122 -5.50 -11.10 -8.79
C SER A 122 -4.15 -10.53 -9.22
N SER A 123 -3.14 -11.39 -9.45
CA SER A 123 -1.79 -10.99 -9.84
C SER A 123 -1.35 -11.72 -11.10
N PHE A 124 -0.88 -10.95 -12.09
CA PHE A 124 -0.44 -11.48 -13.39
C PHE A 124 0.91 -10.89 -13.79
N THR A 125 1.93 -11.76 -13.88
CA THR A 125 3.28 -11.38 -14.31
C THR A 125 3.69 -12.12 -15.57
N VAL A 126 4.24 -11.39 -16.53
CA VAL A 126 4.71 -11.94 -17.81
C VAL A 126 6.21 -11.70 -17.95
N THR A 127 6.93 -12.75 -18.33
CA THR A 127 8.38 -12.74 -18.46
C THR A 127 8.83 -13.02 -19.89
N GLN A 128 9.81 -12.27 -20.40
CA GLN A 128 10.45 -12.46 -21.71
C GLN A 128 9.46 -12.51 -22.91
N ALA A 129 8.38 -11.74 -22.85
CA ALA A 129 7.39 -11.66 -23.92
C ALA A 129 7.67 -10.52 -24.91
N VAL A 130 7.29 -10.73 -26.16
CA VAL A 130 7.23 -9.68 -27.17
C VAL A 130 5.82 -9.07 -27.18
N LEU A 131 5.73 -7.79 -26.81
CA LEU A 131 4.48 -7.04 -26.77
C LEU A 131 4.13 -6.57 -28.18
N THR A 132 3.18 -7.26 -28.81
CA THR A 132 2.63 -6.90 -30.13
C THR A 132 1.40 -6.01 -29.97
N ALA A 133 1.03 -5.26 -31.01
CA ALA A 133 -0.19 -4.45 -31.00
C ALA A 133 -1.47 -5.28 -30.74
N PRO A 134 -1.66 -6.48 -31.33
CA PRO A 134 -2.80 -7.35 -30.98
C PRO A 134 -2.82 -7.76 -29.52
N ALA A 135 -1.67 -8.14 -28.94
CA ALA A 135 -1.60 -8.57 -27.55
C ALA A 135 -1.91 -7.42 -26.57
N CYS A 136 -1.38 -6.22 -26.81
CA CYS A 136 -1.70 -5.04 -26.01
C CYS A 136 -3.17 -4.64 -26.13
N ALA A 137 -3.78 -4.75 -27.31
CA ALA A 137 -5.20 -4.45 -27.51
C ALA A 137 -6.11 -5.45 -26.76
N LYS A 138 -5.76 -6.74 -26.79
CA LYS A 138 -6.45 -7.78 -26.02
C LYS A 138 -6.33 -7.54 -24.52
N LEU A 139 -5.12 -7.26 -24.04
CA LEU A 139 -4.88 -6.94 -22.64
C LEU A 139 -5.68 -5.70 -22.20
N GLN A 140 -5.72 -4.65 -23.03
CA GLN A 140 -6.52 -3.46 -22.77
C GLN A 140 -8.01 -3.77 -22.63
N ALA A 141 -8.57 -4.62 -23.51
CA ALA A 141 -9.96 -5.03 -23.44
C ALA A 141 -10.25 -5.83 -22.16
N THR A 142 -9.33 -6.71 -21.78
CA THR A 142 -9.41 -7.51 -20.55
C THR A 142 -9.35 -6.64 -19.30
N LEU A 143 -8.41 -5.70 -19.20
CA LEU A 143 -8.24 -4.84 -18.03
C LEU A 143 -9.40 -3.84 -17.85
N THR A 144 -10.09 -3.47 -18.93
CA THR A 144 -11.25 -2.56 -18.86
C THR A 144 -12.59 -3.29 -18.78
N ALA A 145 -12.58 -4.62 -18.85
CA ALA A 145 -13.79 -5.41 -18.70
C ALA A 145 -14.34 -5.27 -17.26
N PRO A 146 -15.67 -5.18 -17.08
CA PRO A 146 -16.27 -4.98 -15.76
C PRO A 146 -16.09 -6.14 -14.77
N GLY A 147 -15.62 -7.30 -15.24
CA GLY A 147 -15.31 -8.47 -14.41
C GLY A 147 -13.82 -8.74 -14.25
N CYS A 148 -12.96 -7.76 -14.56
CA CYS A 148 -11.52 -7.90 -14.29
C CYS A 148 -11.28 -7.76 -12.78
N GLU A 149 -10.66 -8.78 -12.18
CA GLU A 149 -10.30 -8.81 -10.74
C GLU A 149 -8.77 -8.63 -10.54
N LEU A 150 -8.02 -8.38 -11.62
CA LEU A 150 -6.58 -8.13 -11.53
C LEU A 150 -6.32 -6.84 -10.75
N THR A 151 -5.49 -6.95 -9.71
CA THR A 151 -4.99 -5.84 -8.88
C THR A 151 -3.51 -5.62 -9.08
N GLU A 152 -2.76 -6.63 -9.56
CA GLU A 152 -1.32 -6.54 -9.78
C GLU A 152 -0.95 -6.96 -11.21
N LEU A 153 -0.08 -6.19 -11.86
CA LEU A 153 0.38 -6.47 -13.22
C LEU A 153 1.89 -6.26 -13.34
N GLY A 154 2.59 -7.29 -13.81
CA GLY A 154 4.05 -7.31 -13.91
C GLY A 154 4.57 -7.66 -15.30
N PHE A 155 5.63 -6.99 -15.73
CA PHE A 155 6.39 -7.31 -16.94
C PHE A 155 7.88 -7.38 -16.63
N VAL A 156 8.50 -8.52 -16.94
CA VAL A 156 9.91 -8.79 -16.68
C VAL A 156 10.62 -9.14 -18.00
N ASN A 157 11.66 -8.39 -18.36
CA ASN A 157 12.42 -8.56 -19.60
C ASN A 157 11.54 -8.62 -20.87
N CYS A 158 10.39 -7.94 -20.83
CA CYS A 158 9.50 -7.81 -21.97
C CYS A 158 9.99 -6.68 -22.90
N ARG A 159 9.76 -6.85 -24.20
CA ARG A 159 10.13 -5.89 -25.24
C ARG A 159 8.96 -5.61 -26.16
N PHE A 160 8.90 -4.42 -26.73
CA PHE A 160 7.87 -4.10 -27.71
C PHE A 160 8.28 -4.60 -29.10
N ALA A 161 7.32 -5.08 -29.88
CA ALA A 161 7.60 -5.62 -31.22
C ALA A 161 8.14 -4.55 -32.19
N ASP A 162 7.64 -3.32 -32.08
CA ASP A 162 8.07 -2.16 -32.86
C ASP A 162 7.72 -0.85 -32.13
N ALA A 163 8.09 0.30 -32.71
CA ALA A 163 7.89 1.63 -32.12
C ALA A 163 6.44 2.13 -32.12
N HIS A 164 5.53 1.52 -32.89
CA HIS A 164 4.13 1.92 -33.03
C HIS A 164 3.20 1.17 -32.07
N VAL A 165 3.68 0.10 -31.43
CA VAL A 165 2.92 -0.59 -30.38
C VAL A 165 2.64 0.36 -29.22
N ASN A 166 1.36 0.64 -28.98
CA ASN A 166 0.91 1.35 -27.80
C ASN A 166 0.70 0.37 -26.65
N PHE A 167 1.20 0.72 -25.47
CA PHE A 167 0.88 -0.02 -24.26
C PHE A 167 -0.56 0.25 -23.80
N VAL A 168 -1.03 -0.53 -22.83
CA VAL A 168 -2.36 -0.39 -22.22
C VAL A 168 -2.54 1.03 -21.68
N ALA A 169 -3.53 1.76 -22.17
CA ALA A 169 -3.82 3.14 -21.80
C ALA A 169 -4.57 3.29 -20.46
N ASP A 170 -5.42 2.33 -20.11
CA ASP A 170 -6.19 2.36 -18.85
C ASP A 170 -6.30 0.98 -18.21
N ALA A 171 -6.20 0.94 -16.88
CA ALA A 171 -6.31 -0.27 -16.07
C ALA A 171 -6.99 0.11 -14.73
N PRO A 172 -8.33 0.15 -14.68
CA PRO A 172 -9.07 0.73 -13.56
C PRO A 172 -9.03 -0.10 -12.27
N THR A 173 -8.52 -1.33 -12.31
CA THR A 173 -8.47 -2.25 -11.17
C THR A 173 -7.05 -2.43 -10.62
N ILE A 174 -6.02 -2.10 -11.40
CA ILE A 174 -4.62 -2.31 -11.02
C ILE A 174 -4.20 -1.31 -9.93
N GLU A 175 -3.71 -1.85 -8.82
CA GLU A 175 -3.20 -1.15 -7.65
C GLU A 175 -1.67 -1.20 -7.59
N GLU A 176 -1.05 -2.28 -8.09
CA GLU A 176 0.39 -2.44 -8.17
C GLU A 176 0.86 -2.77 -9.60
N PHE A 177 1.89 -2.05 -10.05
CA PHE A 177 2.52 -2.28 -11.35
C PHE A 177 4.02 -2.53 -11.22
N THR A 178 4.51 -3.57 -11.89
CA THR A 178 5.93 -3.88 -11.98
C THR A 178 6.42 -3.84 -13.42
N TRP A 179 7.50 -3.08 -13.66
CA TRP A 179 8.32 -3.20 -14.86
C TRP A 179 9.76 -3.45 -14.47
N SER A 180 10.31 -4.60 -14.86
CA SER A 180 11.70 -4.96 -14.64
C SER A 180 12.36 -5.34 -15.95
N HIS A 181 13.49 -4.74 -16.27
CA HIS A 181 14.24 -5.08 -17.47
C HIS A 181 15.74 -5.14 -17.18
N GLU A 182 16.36 -6.23 -17.62
CA GLU A 182 17.80 -6.47 -17.59
C GLU A 182 18.35 -6.35 -19.01
N TYR A 183 19.26 -5.41 -19.20
CA TYR A 183 19.90 -5.10 -20.46
C TYR A 183 21.34 -5.62 -20.46
N ASP A 184 21.64 -6.55 -21.36
CA ASP A 184 23.02 -6.99 -21.61
C ASP A 184 23.88 -5.87 -22.22
N GLN A 185 23.24 -4.98 -22.99
CA GLN A 185 23.87 -3.85 -23.67
C GLN A 185 22.98 -2.60 -23.55
N MET A 186 23.60 -1.42 -23.51
CA MET A 186 22.86 -0.17 -23.37
C MET A 186 21.92 0.03 -24.59
N PRO A 187 20.60 0.09 -24.37
CA PRO A 187 19.64 0.22 -25.46
C PRO A 187 19.61 1.65 -26.00
N GLN A 188 19.14 1.81 -27.25
CA GLN A 188 18.91 3.14 -27.82
C GLN A 188 17.72 3.86 -27.18
N ALA A 189 16.71 3.11 -26.75
CA ALA A 189 15.54 3.60 -26.03
C ALA A 189 15.15 2.59 -24.95
N LEU A 190 14.73 3.09 -23.79
CA LEU A 190 14.28 2.25 -22.68
C LEU A 190 12.83 1.82 -22.93
N GLU A 191 12.56 0.53 -22.83
CA GLU A 191 11.19 0.02 -23.01
C GLU A 191 10.24 0.52 -21.91
N MET A 192 10.77 0.73 -20.70
CA MET A 192 10.05 1.32 -19.57
C MET A 192 9.46 2.69 -19.93
N ASP A 193 10.19 3.53 -20.68
CA ASP A 193 9.76 4.89 -21.04
C ASP A 193 8.49 4.89 -21.88
N ARG A 194 8.20 3.79 -22.58
CA ARG A 194 6.99 3.62 -23.39
C ARG A 194 5.75 3.29 -22.54
N VAL A 195 5.95 2.81 -21.31
CA VAL A 195 4.88 2.42 -20.39
C VAL A 195 4.52 3.54 -19.43
N LEU A 196 5.50 4.35 -19.01
CA LEU A 196 5.33 5.44 -18.06
C LEU A 196 4.16 6.41 -18.36
N PRO A 197 3.89 6.81 -19.63
CA PRO A 197 2.76 7.68 -19.93
C PRO A 197 1.39 7.06 -19.63
N ALA A 198 1.26 5.73 -19.73
CA ALA A 198 0.00 5.05 -19.39
C ALA A 198 -0.28 5.06 -17.89
N LEU A 199 0.75 4.80 -17.08
CA LEU A 199 0.64 4.76 -15.62
C LEU A 199 0.16 6.10 -15.03
N ALA A 200 0.38 7.20 -15.76
CA ALA A 200 -0.11 8.53 -15.39
C ALA A 200 -1.65 8.60 -15.28
N HIS A 201 -2.37 7.67 -15.90
CA HIS A 201 -3.83 7.70 -16.01
C HIS A 201 -4.53 6.57 -15.24
N TRP A 202 -3.79 5.60 -14.71
CA TRP A 202 -4.36 4.46 -14.00
C TRP A 202 -4.89 4.89 -12.64
N ARG A 203 -6.22 4.87 -12.50
CA ARG A 203 -6.94 5.56 -11.40
C ARG A 203 -6.85 4.86 -10.05
N LYS A 204 -6.41 3.60 -10.00
CA LYS A 204 -6.20 2.85 -8.76
C LYS A 204 -4.74 2.55 -8.47
N LEU A 205 -3.82 2.94 -9.35
CA LEU A 205 -2.41 2.63 -9.18
C LEU A 205 -1.85 3.37 -7.95
N GLU A 206 -1.43 2.61 -6.95
CA GLU A 206 -0.87 3.10 -5.69
C GLU A 206 0.62 2.77 -5.54
N SER A 207 1.07 1.67 -6.16
CA SER A 207 2.44 1.16 -6.07
C SER A 207 3.05 0.91 -7.45
N ALA A 208 4.27 1.39 -7.66
CA ALA A 208 5.02 1.14 -8.89
C ALA A 208 6.44 0.63 -8.58
N ILE A 209 6.83 -0.48 -9.21
CA ILE A 209 8.16 -1.07 -9.11
C ILE A 209 8.83 -0.96 -10.48
N LEU A 210 9.88 -0.15 -10.59
CA LEU A 210 10.57 0.17 -11.83
C LEU A 210 12.05 -0.20 -11.72
N ARG A 211 12.44 -1.25 -12.44
CA ARG A 211 13.81 -1.76 -12.44
C ARG A 211 14.39 -1.71 -13.85
N SER A 212 15.52 -1.01 -13.98
CA SER A 212 16.29 -0.90 -15.21
C SER A 212 17.74 -1.27 -14.91
N LEU A 213 18.06 -2.55 -15.07
CA LEU A 213 19.39 -3.10 -14.84
C LEU A 213 20.13 -3.12 -16.18
N GLY A 214 21.34 -2.59 -16.24
CA GLY A 214 22.15 -2.44 -17.46
C GLY A 214 21.96 -1.11 -18.19
N ALA A 215 20.95 -0.31 -17.84
CA ALA A 215 20.69 1.00 -18.45
C ALA A 215 20.22 2.06 -17.42
N PRO A 216 20.59 3.35 -17.58
CA PRO A 216 20.21 4.40 -16.65
C PRO A 216 18.70 4.69 -16.68
N LEU A 217 18.12 5.09 -15.54
CA LEU A 217 16.72 5.51 -15.47
C LEU A 217 16.47 6.87 -16.13
N ASN A 218 15.28 7.03 -16.72
CA ASN A 218 14.77 8.32 -17.16
C ASN A 218 13.97 9.01 -16.05
N TYR A 219 14.65 9.70 -15.15
CA TYR A 219 14.02 10.40 -14.01
C TYR A 219 13.03 11.48 -14.45
N ALA A 220 13.24 12.11 -15.60
CA ALA A 220 12.29 13.10 -16.13
C ALA A 220 10.94 12.46 -16.47
N ALA A 221 10.94 11.32 -17.17
CA ALA A 221 9.71 10.60 -17.51
C ALA A 221 9.02 10.07 -16.25
N ILE A 222 9.77 9.46 -15.32
CA ILE A 222 9.23 8.97 -14.04
C ILE A 222 8.59 10.11 -13.25
N THR A 223 9.28 11.24 -13.14
CA THR A 223 8.76 12.43 -12.43
C THR A 223 7.49 12.97 -13.08
N ALA A 224 7.44 13.02 -14.42
CA ALA A 224 6.24 13.45 -15.14
C ALA A 224 5.04 12.52 -14.84
N THR A 225 5.25 11.21 -14.79
CA THR A 225 4.22 10.24 -14.41
C THR A 225 3.73 10.46 -12.98
N LEU A 226 4.63 10.63 -12.01
CA LEU A 226 4.27 10.86 -10.60
C LEU A 226 3.51 12.19 -10.38
N LEU A 227 3.87 13.23 -11.13
CA LEU A 227 3.17 14.52 -11.09
C LEU A 227 1.77 14.43 -11.70
N ALA A 228 1.61 13.60 -12.73
CA ALA A 228 0.33 13.38 -13.39
C ALA A 228 -0.59 12.42 -12.60
N ASN A 229 -0.02 11.46 -11.87
CA ASN A 229 -0.77 10.51 -11.04
C ASN A 229 -0.43 10.66 -9.54
N PRO A 230 -1.15 11.53 -8.81
CA PRO A 230 -0.91 11.75 -7.38
C PRO A 230 -1.37 10.58 -6.49
N ARG A 231 -1.95 9.52 -7.05
CA ARG A 231 -2.35 8.32 -6.29
C ARG A 231 -1.21 7.34 -6.07
N ILE A 232 -0.14 7.43 -6.86
CA ILE A 232 1.05 6.62 -6.63
C ILE A 232 1.68 7.10 -5.33
N THR A 233 1.54 6.28 -4.29
CA THR A 233 2.05 6.57 -2.94
C THR A 233 3.34 5.79 -2.64
N SER A 234 3.61 4.72 -3.38
CA SER A 234 4.80 3.87 -3.25
C SER A 234 5.55 3.73 -4.57
N LEU A 235 6.87 3.86 -4.52
CA LEU A 235 7.75 3.72 -5.67
C LEU A 235 9.03 2.97 -5.29
N ASP A 236 9.31 1.88 -5.98
CA ASP A 236 10.60 1.18 -5.95
C ASP A 236 11.36 1.46 -7.24
N LEU A 237 12.51 2.13 -7.13
CA LEU A 237 13.42 2.40 -8.24
C LEU A 237 14.70 1.61 -8.06
N HIS A 238 14.99 0.73 -9.01
CA HIS A 238 16.26 0.01 -9.06
C HIS A 238 16.98 0.25 -10.37
N CYS A 239 18.25 0.68 -10.29
CA CYS A 239 19.14 0.78 -11.42
C CYS A 239 20.59 0.52 -11.00
N ASN A 240 21.37 -0.09 -11.88
CA ASN A 240 22.79 -0.32 -11.65
C ASN A 240 23.74 0.49 -12.54
N THR A 241 23.20 1.36 -13.40
CA THR A 241 23.96 2.14 -14.39
C THR A 241 23.79 3.63 -14.17
N ALA A 242 24.89 4.37 -14.06
CA ALA A 242 24.87 5.84 -13.99
C ALA A 242 24.55 6.45 -15.37
N PRO A 243 23.87 7.60 -15.43
CA PRO A 243 23.72 8.36 -16.67
C PRO A 243 25.09 8.83 -17.18
N GLY A 244 25.28 8.86 -18.51
CA GLY A 244 26.53 9.33 -19.12
C GLY A 244 26.81 10.84 -18.94
N SER A 245 25.77 11.64 -18.67
CA SER A 245 25.89 13.07 -18.36
C SER A 245 24.73 13.52 -17.48
N LEU A 246 25.00 14.43 -16.54
CA LEU A 246 24.00 15.04 -15.65
C LEU A 246 23.35 16.32 -16.25
N GLY A 247 23.84 16.80 -17.40
CA GLY A 247 23.40 18.08 -17.98
C GLY A 247 24.03 19.30 -17.29
N ALA A 248 23.65 20.49 -17.75
CA ALA A 248 24.15 21.76 -17.22
C ALA A 248 23.30 22.25 -16.02
N ALA A 249 23.86 23.12 -15.18
CA ALA A 249 23.10 23.75 -14.10
C ALA A 249 21.89 24.52 -14.67
N GLY A 250 20.70 24.24 -14.15
CA GLY A 250 19.42 24.80 -14.66
C GLY A 250 18.80 24.05 -15.84
N HIS A 251 19.56 23.17 -16.50
CA HIS A 251 19.09 22.31 -17.59
C HIS A 251 19.56 20.86 -17.37
N PRO A 252 19.01 20.17 -16.35
CA PRO A 252 19.39 18.80 -16.04
C PRO A 252 19.03 17.86 -17.19
N SER A 253 19.88 16.86 -17.44
CA SER A 253 19.57 15.80 -18.41
C SER A 253 18.40 14.94 -17.92
N PRO A 254 17.65 14.26 -18.80
CA PRO A 254 16.54 13.39 -18.39
C PRO A 254 16.93 12.29 -17.39
N GLY A 255 18.18 11.84 -17.46
CA GLY A 255 18.77 10.85 -16.54
C GLY A 255 19.33 11.45 -15.25
N ASN A 256 19.14 12.74 -14.97
CA ASN A 256 19.63 13.36 -13.73
C ASN A 256 18.62 13.16 -12.58
N PRO A 257 19.01 12.48 -11.47
CA PRO A 257 18.13 12.22 -10.33
C PRO A 257 17.66 13.48 -9.60
N VAL A 258 18.31 14.63 -9.78
CA VAL A 258 17.88 15.90 -9.17
C VAL A 258 16.43 16.24 -9.53
N ILE A 259 15.98 15.84 -10.73
CA ILE A 259 14.62 16.09 -11.22
C ILE A 259 13.58 15.43 -10.31
N LEU A 260 13.84 14.17 -9.91
CA LEU A 260 12.98 13.44 -8.99
C LEU A 260 12.99 14.06 -7.59
N PHE A 261 14.17 14.47 -7.09
CA PHE A 261 14.29 15.01 -5.74
C PHE A 261 13.75 16.43 -5.58
N GLU A 262 13.78 17.24 -6.64
CA GLU A 262 13.18 18.58 -6.66
C GLU A 262 11.65 18.52 -6.49
N MET A 263 11.02 17.44 -6.98
CA MET A 263 9.58 17.18 -6.76
C MET A 263 9.26 16.98 -5.28
N PHE A 264 10.11 16.25 -4.53
CA PHE A 264 9.93 16.08 -3.08
C PHE A 264 10.15 17.37 -2.31
N ARG A 265 11.13 18.19 -2.73
CA ARG A 265 11.41 19.49 -2.14
C ARG A 265 10.22 20.44 -2.28
N THR A 266 9.56 20.41 -3.43
CA THR A 266 8.39 21.25 -3.72
C THR A 266 7.06 20.65 -3.28
N ASN A 267 7.06 19.46 -2.65
CA ASN A 267 5.86 18.75 -2.16
C ASN A 267 4.76 18.58 -3.23
N ARG A 268 5.15 18.33 -4.48
CA ARG A 268 4.23 18.25 -5.63
C ARG A 268 3.73 16.83 -5.94
N THR A 269 4.01 15.87 -5.07
CA THR A 269 3.70 14.45 -5.29
C THR A 269 2.89 13.86 -4.13
N GLY A 270 2.09 12.83 -4.44
CA GLY A 270 1.43 11.99 -3.43
C GLY A 270 2.33 10.89 -2.85
N LEU A 271 3.58 10.79 -3.31
CA LEU A 271 4.49 9.73 -2.89
C LEU A 271 4.85 9.85 -1.39
N THR A 272 4.62 8.75 -0.67
CA THR A 272 4.91 8.59 0.77
C THR A 272 6.00 7.55 1.03
N GLN A 273 6.24 6.64 0.10
CA GLN A 273 7.26 5.60 0.21
C GLN A 273 8.16 5.60 -1.02
N LEU A 274 9.46 5.62 -0.80
CA LEU A 274 10.47 5.54 -1.85
C LEU A 274 11.53 4.51 -1.46
N ASN A 275 11.66 3.44 -2.23
CA ASN A 275 12.85 2.60 -2.26
C ASN A 275 13.71 3.04 -3.44
N PHE A 276 14.92 3.51 -3.17
CA PHE A 276 15.80 4.07 -4.19
C PHE A 276 17.16 3.35 -4.17
N GLN A 277 17.26 2.34 -5.02
CA GLN A 277 18.44 1.50 -5.17
C GLN A 277 19.17 1.85 -6.45
N VAL A 278 20.16 2.73 -6.32
CA VAL A 278 21.06 3.07 -7.42
C VAL A 278 22.44 2.51 -7.10
N ALA A 279 22.65 1.25 -7.48
CA ALA A 279 23.88 0.51 -7.21
C ALA A 279 24.82 0.63 -8.40
N THR A 280 25.80 1.52 -8.36
CA THR A 280 26.83 1.55 -9.42
C THR A 280 28.12 0.97 -8.87
N PRO A 281 28.39 -0.34 -9.02
CA PRO A 281 29.69 -0.91 -8.74
C PRO A 281 30.75 -0.08 -9.49
N GLY A 282 31.51 0.75 -8.77
CA GLY A 282 32.57 1.59 -9.32
C GLY A 282 32.23 3.07 -9.63
N ASN A 283 31.01 3.58 -9.42
CA ASN A 283 30.71 5.02 -9.62
C ASN A 283 30.33 5.75 -8.33
N LEU A 284 31.29 5.80 -7.40
CA LEU A 284 31.17 6.55 -6.13
C LEU A 284 30.76 8.02 -6.31
N PRO A 285 31.24 8.78 -7.32
CA PRO A 285 30.78 10.16 -7.54
C PRO A 285 29.28 10.27 -7.80
N PHE A 286 28.70 9.37 -8.60
CA PHE A 286 27.27 9.40 -8.87
C PHE A 286 26.44 9.02 -7.63
N ALA A 287 26.86 8.00 -6.88
CA ALA A 287 26.22 7.65 -5.61
C ALA A 287 26.25 8.83 -4.61
N ALA A 288 27.38 9.52 -4.49
CA ALA A 288 27.51 10.71 -3.66
C ALA A 288 26.60 11.86 -4.14
N PHE A 289 26.48 12.06 -5.46
CA PHE A 289 25.58 13.04 -6.04
C PHE A 289 24.10 12.73 -5.74
N CYS A 290 23.66 11.48 -5.90
CA CYS A 290 22.31 11.06 -5.52
C CYS A 290 22.03 11.37 -4.04
N MET A 291 22.98 11.07 -3.15
CA MET A 291 22.86 11.32 -1.72
C MET A 291 22.83 12.82 -1.38
N GLN A 292 23.52 13.67 -2.14
CA GLN A 292 23.38 15.12 -2.02
C GLN A 292 21.97 15.58 -2.39
N CYS A 293 21.41 15.07 -3.50
CA CYS A 293 20.04 15.39 -3.90
C CYS A 293 19.03 14.98 -2.83
N VAL A 294 19.14 13.76 -2.29
CA VAL A 294 18.32 13.28 -1.17
C VAL A 294 18.45 14.22 0.03
N THR A 295 19.68 14.53 0.44
CA THR A 295 19.95 15.36 1.63
C THR A 295 19.32 16.74 1.52
N HIS A 296 19.40 17.33 0.32
CA HIS A 296 18.79 18.61 0.04
C HIS A 296 17.26 18.53 0.09
N ALA A 297 16.67 17.51 -0.54
CA ALA A 297 15.22 17.33 -0.57
C ALA A 297 14.61 17.05 0.81
N MET A 298 15.28 16.25 1.65
CA MET A 298 14.73 15.81 2.94
C MET A 298 14.53 16.95 3.95
N ALA A 299 15.29 18.05 3.84
CA ALA A 299 15.13 19.19 4.74
C ALA A 299 13.76 19.89 4.60
N GLU A 300 13.20 19.89 3.38
CA GLU A 300 11.98 20.62 3.01
C GLU A 300 10.79 19.70 2.71
N ASN A 301 11.06 18.39 2.52
CA ASN A 301 10.02 17.42 2.25
C ASN A 301 9.07 17.25 3.45
N SER A 302 7.78 17.14 3.13
CA SER A 302 6.71 16.91 4.09
C SER A 302 5.81 15.72 3.75
N THR A 303 6.00 15.11 2.57
CA THR A 303 5.14 14.02 2.07
C THR A 303 5.73 12.63 2.30
N LEU A 304 7.04 12.47 2.21
CA LEU A 304 7.73 11.19 2.28
C LEU A 304 7.81 10.72 3.74
N GLN A 305 7.35 9.50 3.98
CA GLN A 305 7.30 8.83 5.28
C GLN A 305 8.31 7.70 5.38
N THR A 306 8.48 6.94 4.30
CA THR A 306 9.43 5.83 4.21
C THR A 306 10.44 6.09 3.12
N LEU A 307 11.73 5.93 3.45
CA LEU A 307 12.83 6.08 2.53
C LEU A 307 13.82 4.94 2.70
N GLU A 308 14.09 4.20 1.63
CA GLU A 308 15.14 3.19 1.59
C GLU A 308 16.26 3.60 0.64
N LEU A 309 17.49 3.65 1.17
CA LEU A 309 18.70 4.12 0.50
C LEU A 309 19.89 3.22 0.90
N PRO A 310 20.20 2.16 0.13
CA PRO A 310 21.28 1.24 0.46
C PRO A 310 22.70 1.87 0.36
N GLY A 311 22.84 3.04 -0.28
CA GLY A 311 24.13 3.68 -0.56
C GLY A 311 24.76 4.50 0.57
N VAL A 312 24.20 4.52 1.79
CA VAL A 312 24.70 5.38 2.88
C VAL A 312 26.08 4.97 3.39
N ALA A 313 26.44 3.69 3.29
CA ALA A 313 27.79 3.20 3.61
C ALA A 313 28.88 3.85 2.73
N LEU A 314 28.50 4.34 1.54
CA LEU A 314 29.41 4.91 0.55
C LEU A 314 29.64 6.42 0.75
N CYS A 315 28.99 7.03 1.75
CA CYS A 315 29.06 8.48 2.00
C CYS A 315 30.20 8.86 2.96
N SER A 316 30.80 10.04 2.75
CA SER A 316 31.73 10.62 3.73
C SER A 316 31.00 11.05 5.01
N ASP A 317 31.74 11.14 6.12
CA ASP A 317 31.18 11.55 7.42
C ASP A 317 30.57 12.96 7.37
N ALA A 318 31.15 13.87 6.58
CA ALA A 318 30.59 15.21 6.38
C ALA A 318 29.21 15.18 5.71
N PHE A 319 29.01 14.29 4.72
CA PHE A 319 27.68 14.11 4.12
C PHE A 319 26.70 13.49 5.10
N ARG A 320 27.12 12.51 5.89
CA ARG A 320 26.27 11.88 6.91
C ARG A 320 25.82 12.90 7.96
N HIS A 321 26.69 13.82 8.36
CA HIS A 321 26.33 14.89 9.29
C HIS A 321 25.31 15.87 8.68
N ASN A 322 25.53 16.34 7.46
CA ASN A 322 24.57 17.20 6.76
C ASN A 322 23.20 16.51 6.57
N PHE A 323 23.21 15.20 6.28
CA PHE A 323 22.00 14.42 6.16
C PHE A 323 21.26 14.31 7.50
N GLU A 324 21.98 14.06 8.58
CA GLU A 324 21.41 14.07 9.94
C GLU A 324 20.77 15.42 10.28
N ASP A 325 21.44 16.54 9.99
CA ASP A 325 20.91 17.89 10.23
C ASP A 325 19.63 18.18 9.40
N SER A 326 19.57 17.69 8.16
CA SER A 326 18.35 17.73 7.35
C SER A 326 17.23 16.87 7.97
N LEU A 327 17.54 15.67 8.45
CA LEU A 327 16.57 14.77 9.08
C LEU A 327 16.03 15.30 10.41
N GLN A 328 16.85 15.99 11.22
CA GLN A 328 16.40 16.60 12.47
C GLN A 328 15.34 17.70 12.24
N ARG A 329 15.41 18.37 11.09
CA ARG A 329 14.44 19.36 10.63
C ARG A 329 13.22 18.71 9.97
N ASN A 330 13.39 17.55 9.35
CA ASN A 330 12.31 16.77 8.77
C ASN A 330 11.30 16.29 9.85
N ARG A 331 10.00 16.35 9.52
CA ARG A 331 8.91 15.91 10.40
C ARG A 331 8.04 14.80 9.79
N SER A 332 8.23 14.47 8.52
CA SER A 332 7.41 13.51 7.79
C SER A 332 7.97 12.09 7.83
N LEU A 333 9.29 11.94 7.80
CA LEU A 333 9.97 10.66 7.69
C LEU A 333 9.89 9.88 9.01
N THR A 334 9.28 8.69 8.94
CA THR A 334 9.02 7.78 10.07
C THR A 334 9.76 6.45 9.92
N ALA A 335 10.25 6.13 8.72
CA ALA A 335 11.04 4.94 8.46
C ALA A 335 12.21 5.27 7.51
N LEU A 336 13.39 4.75 7.86
CA LEU A 336 14.62 4.89 7.09
C LEU A 336 15.35 3.55 7.05
N GLY A 337 15.63 3.05 5.85
CA GLY A 337 16.24 1.74 5.60
C GLY A 337 17.42 1.80 4.61
N PRO A 338 18.38 0.85 4.67
CA PRO A 338 18.49 -0.25 5.62
C PRO A 338 19.05 0.20 7.00
N ARG A 339 18.45 -0.27 8.10
CA ARG A 339 18.73 0.22 9.47
C ARG A 339 20.20 0.16 9.90
N GLY A 340 20.95 -0.85 9.44
CA GLY A 340 22.36 -1.05 9.81
C GLY A 340 23.27 0.09 9.37
N GLU A 341 22.97 0.69 8.21
CA GLU A 341 23.79 1.71 7.57
C GLU A 341 23.62 3.11 8.17
N PHE A 342 22.53 3.35 8.89
CA PHE A 342 22.27 4.62 9.56
C PHE A 342 22.79 4.62 10.98
N SER A 343 23.49 5.67 11.38
CA SER A 343 24.00 5.85 12.75
C SER A 343 22.86 5.99 13.76
N ARG A 344 23.15 5.74 15.04
CA ARG A 344 22.18 5.86 16.15
C ARG A 344 21.51 7.24 16.24
N PRO A 345 22.22 8.38 16.08
CA PRO A 345 21.59 9.70 16.09
C PRO A 345 20.46 9.87 15.05
N MET A 346 20.69 9.48 13.79
CA MET A 346 19.65 9.52 12.75
C MET A 346 18.45 8.64 13.11
N ARG A 347 18.68 7.42 13.60
CA ARG A 347 17.60 6.51 14.01
C ARG A 347 16.68 7.13 15.07
N LEU A 348 17.24 7.84 16.05
CA LEU A 348 16.44 8.48 17.11
C LEU A 348 15.52 9.58 16.58
N ALA A 349 15.97 10.37 15.59
CA ALA A 349 15.13 11.39 14.96
C ALA A 349 13.92 10.75 14.24
N ILE A 350 14.17 9.66 13.50
CA ILE A 350 13.14 8.89 12.79
C ILE A 350 12.18 8.23 13.77
N GLU A 351 12.67 7.59 14.84
CA GLU A 351 11.84 7.00 15.88
C GLU A 351 10.99 8.05 16.61
N ALA A 352 11.52 9.25 16.84
CA ALA A 352 10.77 10.35 17.43
C ALA A 352 9.64 10.83 16.50
N ASN A 353 9.91 10.95 15.19
CA ASN A 353 8.89 11.26 14.20
C ASN A 353 7.84 10.15 14.10
N ALA A 354 8.24 8.88 14.04
CA ALA A 354 7.32 7.73 14.05
C ALA A 354 6.39 7.73 15.27
N LYS A 355 6.94 7.97 16.46
CA LYS A 355 6.14 8.11 17.70
C LYS A 355 5.15 9.27 17.60
N ARG A 356 5.57 10.43 17.08
CA ARG A 356 4.69 11.59 16.88
C ARG A 356 3.57 11.30 15.88
N HIS A 357 3.86 10.62 14.77
CA HIS A 357 2.86 10.22 13.77
C HIS A 357 1.86 9.20 14.34
N LEU A 358 2.32 8.20 15.09
CA LEU A 358 1.46 7.22 15.74
C LEU A 358 0.55 7.83 16.83
N TRP A 359 0.99 8.88 17.51
CA TRP A 359 0.18 9.56 18.55
C TRP A 359 -1.08 10.26 18.01
N PHE A 360 -1.22 10.41 16.69
CA PHE A 360 -2.34 11.13 16.08
C PHE A 360 -2.94 10.44 14.85
N SER A 361 -2.63 9.17 14.61
CA SER A 361 -3.26 8.42 13.51
C SER A 361 -4.76 8.25 13.77
N GLN A 362 -5.55 8.11 12.69
CA GLN A 362 -6.99 7.83 12.83
C GLN A 362 -7.23 6.56 13.64
N ASP A 363 -6.38 5.54 13.48
CA ASP A 363 -6.48 4.27 14.22
C ASP A 363 -6.15 4.43 15.70
N PHE A 364 -5.14 5.24 16.04
CA PHE A 364 -4.84 5.57 17.44
C PHE A 364 -5.97 6.38 18.07
N ILE A 365 -6.51 7.38 17.37
CA ILE A 365 -7.62 8.21 17.85
C ILE A 365 -8.89 7.36 18.01
N ARG A 366 -9.21 6.49 17.05
CA ARG A 366 -10.34 5.55 17.11
C ARG A 366 -10.14 4.52 18.22
N GLY A 367 -8.92 4.00 18.38
CA GLY A 367 -8.56 3.07 19.45
C GLY A 367 -8.68 3.72 20.83
N ALA A 368 -8.15 4.93 21.01
CA ALA A 368 -8.23 5.69 22.26
C ALA A 368 -9.67 6.11 22.59
N LEU A 369 -10.44 6.56 21.59
CA LEU A 369 -11.85 6.90 21.76
C LEU A 369 -12.70 5.66 22.04
N GLY A 370 -12.47 4.56 21.32
CA GLY A 370 -13.13 3.28 21.54
C GLY A 370 -12.85 2.73 22.93
N GLU A 371 -11.60 2.79 23.37
CA GLU A 371 -11.20 2.35 24.71
C GLU A 371 -11.76 3.27 25.79
N PHE A 372 -11.79 4.59 25.56
CA PHE A 372 -12.46 5.54 26.43
C PHE A 372 -13.97 5.27 26.53
N MET A 373 -14.65 5.00 25.42
CA MET A 373 -16.09 4.71 25.40
C MET A 373 -16.43 3.35 26.03
N ARG A 374 -15.55 2.35 25.85
CA ARG A 374 -15.59 1.05 26.53
C ARG A 374 -15.42 1.22 28.04
N LEU A 375 -14.44 2.01 28.46
CA LEU A 375 -14.19 2.37 29.86
C LEU A 375 -15.35 3.18 30.47
N LYS A 376 -16.16 3.85 29.65
CA LYS A 376 -17.34 4.62 30.07
C LYS A 376 -18.68 3.90 29.86
N GLY A 377 -18.66 2.61 29.50
CA GLY A 377 -19.85 1.76 29.47
C GLY A 377 -20.87 2.07 28.37
N ALA A 378 -20.46 2.76 27.30
CA ALA A 378 -21.36 3.02 26.17
C ALA A 378 -21.64 1.73 25.37
N PRO A 379 -22.88 1.49 24.89
CA PRO A 379 -23.18 0.40 23.97
C PRO A 379 -22.35 0.49 22.69
N LYS A 380 -21.88 -0.65 22.19
CA LYS A 380 -20.93 -0.76 21.07
C LYS A 380 -21.45 -0.09 19.78
N GLU A 381 -22.77 -0.06 19.58
CA GLU A 381 -23.41 0.56 18.42
C GLU A 381 -23.25 2.09 18.41
N VAL A 382 -23.31 2.75 19.57
CA VAL A 382 -23.22 4.22 19.70
C VAL A 382 -21.81 4.74 19.42
N GLY A 383 -20.77 4.00 19.86
CA GLY A 383 -19.38 4.35 19.55
C GLY A 383 -19.07 4.30 18.04
N THR A 384 -19.74 3.39 17.32
CA THR A 384 -19.59 3.23 15.87
C THR A 384 -20.33 4.34 15.12
N GLU A 385 -21.50 4.76 15.60
CA GLU A 385 -22.29 5.87 15.06
C GLU A 385 -21.55 7.22 15.17
N VAL A 386 -20.97 7.53 16.33
CA VAL A 386 -20.22 8.79 16.57
C VAL A 386 -18.93 8.86 15.73
N ALA A 387 -18.24 7.73 15.54
CA ALA A 387 -17.08 7.66 14.64
C ALA A 387 -17.45 7.91 13.16
N ARG A 388 -18.72 7.73 12.80
CA ARG A 388 -19.26 7.92 11.45
C ARG A 388 -19.63 9.38 11.14
N TYR A 389 -19.87 10.21 12.16
CA TYR A 389 -20.29 11.61 12.02
C TYR A 389 -19.17 12.65 12.14
N LEU A 390 -17.92 12.23 12.37
CA LEU A 390 -16.74 13.11 12.36
C LEU A 390 -16.13 13.18 10.95
N TYR A 391 -16.78 13.90 10.03
CA TYR A 391 -16.13 14.34 8.80
C TYR A 391 -15.38 15.65 9.05
N ALA A 392 -14.06 15.62 8.88
CA ALA A 392 -13.24 16.83 8.91
C ALA A 392 -13.55 17.72 7.70
N THR A 393 -13.81 19.00 7.93
CA THR A 393 -13.84 20.04 6.91
C THR A 393 -12.45 20.21 6.27
N PRO A 394 -12.33 20.79 5.07
CA PRO A 394 -11.04 21.05 4.42
C PRO A 394 -10.06 21.88 5.26
N TYR A 395 -10.58 22.67 6.22
CA TYR A 395 -9.76 23.44 7.16
C TYR A 395 -9.19 22.57 8.30
N GLU A 396 -9.94 21.53 8.71
CA GLU A 396 -9.56 20.56 9.75
C GLU A 396 -8.61 19.46 9.22
N GLN A 397 -8.47 19.34 7.90
CA GLN A 397 -7.46 18.51 7.24
C GLN A 397 -6.05 19.12 7.29
N THR A 398 -5.93 20.45 7.40
CA THR A 398 -4.63 21.15 7.43
C THR A 398 -4.01 21.23 8.83
N TYR A 399 -4.83 21.17 9.89
CA TYR A 399 -4.37 21.19 11.27
C TYR A 399 -5.18 20.19 12.10
N CYS A 400 -4.58 19.03 12.35
CA CYS A 400 -5.06 17.88 13.13
C CYS A 400 -6.34 18.12 13.98
N GLY A 401 -7.48 17.62 13.50
CA GLY A 401 -8.81 17.80 14.10
C GLY A 401 -8.96 17.39 15.58
N ALA A 402 -9.89 18.08 16.26
CA ALA A 402 -10.49 17.90 17.59
C ALA A 402 -9.57 17.65 18.82
N ILE A 403 -8.61 16.72 18.77
CA ILE A 403 -7.74 16.37 19.90
C ILE A 403 -6.52 17.31 20.00
N VAL A 404 -5.96 17.77 18.88
CA VAL A 404 -4.94 18.83 18.88
C VAL A 404 -5.55 20.20 19.20
N ALA A 405 -6.85 20.42 18.91
CA ALA A 405 -7.59 21.58 19.41
C ALA A 405 -7.76 21.58 20.94
N LEU A 406 -7.80 20.39 21.58
CA LEU A 406 -7.84 20.20 23.03
C LEU A 406 -6.45 20.29 23.70
N LEU A 407 -5.40 19.83 23.01
CA LEU A 407 -4.03 19.77 23.57
C LEU A 407 -3.15 20.99 23.26
N CYS A 408 -3.33 21.69 22.12
CA CYS A 408 -2.47 22.81 21.71
C CYS A 408 -2.91 24.21 22.18
N LYS A 409 -3.99 24.33 22.96
CA LYS A 409 -4.44 25.62 23.56
C LYS A 409 -3.90 25.89 24.97
N ALA A 410 -2.86 25.20 25.42
CA ALA A 410 -2.36 25.30 26.80
C ALA A 410 -1.00 26.02 26.94
N THR A 411 -0.88 27.27 26.49
CA THR A 411 0.13 28.23 27.00
C THR A 411 -0.34 29.70 27.07
N GLN A 412 -1.59 30.01 26.76
CA GLN A 412 -2.16 31.36 26.97
C GLN A 412 -3.17 31.36 28.12
N ALA A 413 -3.27 32.49 28.85
CA ALA A 413 -4.11 32.65 30.03
C ALA A 413 -5.58 32.21 29.83
N GLY A 414 -6.13 32.36 28.61
CA GLY A 414 -7.47 31.89 28.25
C GLY A 414 -7.62 30.36 28.23
N GLY A 415 -6.57 29.62 27.85
CA GLY A 415 -6.58 28.15 27.86
C GLY A 415 -6.57 27.56 29.26
N VAL A 416 -5.91 28.24 30.21
CA VAL A 416 -5.92 27.87 31.63
C VAL A 416 -7.32 28.02 32.23
N GLN A 417 -8.05 29.08 31.86
CA GLN A 417 -9.43 29.31 32.30
C GLN A 417 -10.40 28.25 31.76
N VAL A 418 -10.29 27.91 30.47
CA VAL A 418 -11.16 26.88 29.86
C VAL A 418 -10.87 25.49 30.41
N ARG A 419 -9.59 25.13 30.63
CA ARG A 419 -9.20 23.88 31.31
C ARG A 419 -9.82 23.79 32.70
N SER A 420 -9.77 24.88 33.45
CA SER A 420 -10.32 24.96 34.80
C SER A 420 -11.85 24.83 34.79
N ALA A 421 -12.54 25.51 33.87
CA ALA A 421 -13.99 25.39 33.70
C ALA A 421 -14.43 23.97 33.30
N GLY A 422 -13.70 23.31 32.39
CA GLY A 422 -14.00 21.92 31.99
C GLY A 422 -13.82 20.92 33.13
N LEU A 423 -12.73 21.06 33.91
CA LEU A 423 -12.50 20.23 35.09
C LEU A 423 -13.56 20.49 36.17
N ARG A 424 -14.00 21.74 36.36
CA ARG A 424 -15.08 22.11 37.28
C ARG A 424 -16.37 21.36 36.95
N GLU A 425 -16.80 21.42 35.69
CA GLU A 425 -18.05 20.74 35.28
C GLU A 425 -17.96 19.23 35.42
N ALA A 426 -16.81 18.61 35.11
CA ALA A 426 -16.60 17.19 35.33
C ALA A 426 -16.75 16.79 36.81
N ILE A 427 -16.17 17.56 37.73
CA ILE A 427 -16.30 17.34 39.17
C ILE A 427 -17.75 17.53 39.63
N LEU A 428 -18.42 18.60 39.19
CA LEU A 428 -19.82 18.85 39.51
C LEU A 428 -20.73 17.74 38.99
N GLN A 429 -20.46 17.20 37.81
CA GLN A 429 -21.21 16.09 37.24
C GLN A 429 -21.03 14.81 38.05
N LEU A 430 -19.80 14.48 38.46
CA LEU A 430 -19.52 13.32 39.32
C LEU A 430 -20.17 13.45 40.69
N MET A 431 -20.18 14.66 41.26
CA MET A 431 -20.95 14.96 42.46
C MET A 431 -22.44 14.75 42.22
N ARG A 432 -23.01 15.34 41.15
CA ARG A 432 -24.43 15.20 40.77
C ARG A 432 -24.85 13.74 40.62
N SER A 433 -24.03 12.93 39.95
CA SER A 433 -24.25 11.49 39.74
C SER A 433 -23.93 10.64 40.98
N ASN A 434 -23.50 11.24 42.08
CA ASN A 434 -23.18 10.58 43.34
C ASN A 434 -22.03 9.56 43.25
N CYS A 435 -21.11 9.72 42.30
CA CYS A 435 -19.93 8.88 42.11
C CYS A 435 -18.74 9.42 42.93
N GLN A 436 -18.72 9.14 44.24
CA GLN A 436 -17.71 9.67 45.17
C GLN A 436 -16.29 9.20 44.86
N GLU A 437 -16.14 7.91 44.54
CA GLU A 437 -14.85 7.28 44.28
C GLU A 437 -14.14 7.90 43.08
N ASP A 438 -14.84 7.98 41.93
CA ASP A 438 -14.34 8.61 40.70
C ASP A 438 -14.00 10.09 40.89
N CYS A 439 -14.78 10.81 41.70
CA CYS A 439 -14.53 12.21 42.02
C CYS A 439 -13.23 12.38 42.82
N LEU A 440 -13.01 11.52 43.81
CA LEU A 440 -11.79 11.52 44.62
C LEU A 440 -10.59 11.03 43.81
N GLU A 441 -10.74 10.03 42.96
CA GLU A 441 -9.68 9.53 42.07
C GLU A 441 -9.23 10.61 41.07
N LEU A 442 -10.17 11.29 40.43
CA LEU A 442 -9.89 12.43 39.54
C LEU A 442 -9.12 13.52 40.28
N LEU A 443 -9.58 13.92 41.48
CA LEU A 443 -8.92 15.00 42.23
C LEU A 443 -7.55 14.60 42.80
N ASN A 444 -7.40 13.36 43.26
CA ASN A 444 -6.14 12.85 43.80
C ASN A 444 -5.11 12.56 42.72
N SER A 445 -5.51 12.21 41.50
CA SER A 445 -4.58 12.00 40.37
C SER A 445 -4.00 13.31 39.82
N LEU A 446 -4.71 14.43 39.99
CA LEU A 446 -4.28 15.75 39.54
C LEU A 446 -3.33 16.44 40.53
N ARG A 447 -3.49 16.19 41.84
CA ARG A 447 -2.72 16.83 42.92
C ARG A 447 -1.19 16.66 42.80
N PRO A 448 -0.61 15.46 42.51
CA PRO A 448 0.83 15.28 42.36
C PRO A 448 1.43 16.02 41.16
N ARG A 449 0.59 16.41 40.18
CA ARG A 449 1.01 17.01 38.92
C ARG A 449 0.91 18.53 38.92
N GLY A 450 0.57 19.14 40.06
CA GLY A 450 0.36 20.60 40.18
C GLY A 450 -0.80 21.11 39.32
N MET A 451 -1.67 20.22 38.84
CA MET A 451 -2.81 20.55 38.01
C MET A 451 -4.03 20.72 38.92
N GLY A 452 -4.66 21.90 38.90
CA GLY A 452 -5.82 22.20 39.73
C GLY A 452 -6.76 23.18 39.06
N LEU A 453 -7.95 23.30 39.66
CA LEU A 453 -8.89 24.37 39.35
C LEU A 453 -8.28 25.73 39.70
N LEU A 454 -8.58 26.75 38.88
CA LEU A 454 -8.38 28.14 39.24
C LEU A 454 -9.23 28.47 40.48
N PRO A 455 -8.83 29.47 41.30
CA PRO A 455 -9.50 29.79 42.56
C PRO A 455 -11.02 30.01 42.42
N ALA A 456 -11.46 30.70 41.37
CA ALA A 456 -12.88 30.95 41.12
C ALA A 456 -13.67 29.66 40.85
N ASP A 457 -13.12 28.74 40.05
CA ASP A 457 -13.78 27.47 39.73
C ASP A 457 -13.74 26.50 40.90
N LYS A 458 -12.65 26.51 41.69
CA LYS A 458 -12.54 25.76 42.94
C LYS A 458 -13.64 26.19 43.92
N ALA A 459 -13.87 27.50 44.07
CA ALA A 459 -14.90 28.04 44.95
C ALA A 459 -16.31 27.56 44.56
N VAL A 460 -16.61 27.46 43.25
CA VAL A 460 -17.90 26.93 42.76
C VAL A 460 -18.09 25.47 43.16
N VAL A 461 -17.06 24.63 42.97
CA VAL A 461 -17.12 23.21 43.37
C VAL A 461 -17.32 23.06 44.88
N VAL A 462 -16.56 23.80 45.68
CA VAL A 462 -16.66 23.76 47.16
C VAL A 462 -18.03 24.24 47.62
N HIS A 463 -18.55 25.32 47.04
CA HIS A 463 -19.88 25.83 47.36
C HIS A 463 -20.97 24.80 47.00
N PHE A 464 -20.88 24.17 45.83
CA PHE A 464 -21.81 23.12 45.43
C PHE A 464 -21.75 21.91 46.36
N ALA A 465 -20.55 21.44 46.71
CA ALA A 465 -20.36 20.35 47.66
C ALA A 465 -20.91 20.68 49.05
N THR A 466 -20.76 21.92 49.51
CA THR A 466 -21.27 22.37 50.81
C THR A 466 -22.79 22.43 50.83
N THR A 467 -23.39 23.07 49.83
CA THR A 467 -24.85 23.25 49.75
C THR A 467 -25.62 21.96 49.48
N THR A 468 -24.97 20.97 48.84
CA THR A 468 -25.55 19.65 48.58
C THR A 468 -25.15 18.58 49.60
N GLY A 469 -24.39 18.92 50.65
CA GLY A 469 -23.95 17.98 51.68
C GLY A 469 -22.94 16.92 51.18
N ARG A 470 -22.20 17.22 50.11
CA ARG A 470 -21.27 16.32 49.40
C ARG A 470 -19.79 16.64 49.64
N LEU A 471 -19.45 17.20 50.80
CA LEU A 471 -18.06 17.51 51.14
C LEU A 471 -17.13 16.29 51.13
N ASN A 472 -17.68 15.09 51.32
CA ASN A 472 -16.98 13.80 51.21
C ASN A 472 -16.50 13.46 49.79
N PHE A 473 -16.98 14.15 48.75
CA PHE A 473 -16.52 14.00 47.35
C PHE A 473 -15.23 14.78 47.07
N LEU A 474 -14.76 15.56 48.04
CA LEU A 474 -13.56 16.36 47.94
C LEU A 474 -12.46 15.77 48.82
N PRO A 475 -11.19 15.75 48.37
CA PRO A 475 -10.07 15.32 49.19
C PRO A 475 -9.95 16.15 50.48
N ALA A 476 -9.35 15.56 51.52
CA ALA A 476 -9.04 16.30 52.75
C ALA A 476 -8.22 17.57 52.44
N GLY A 477 -8.63 18.69 53.05
CA GLY A 477 -8.03 20.02 52.83
C GLY A 477 -8.38 20.67 51.48
N TYR A 478 -9.24 20.08 50.65
CA TYR A 478 -9.60 20.66 49.35
C TYR A 478 -10.59 21.83 49.49
N ALA A 479 -11.44 21.83 50.52
CA ALA A 479 -12.35 22.94 50.84
C ALA A 479 -11.70 24.07 51.66
N GLY A 480 -10.47 23.86 52.15
CA GLY A 480 -9.66 24.81 52.91
C GLY A 480 -8.72 25.64 52.05
#